data_AF-A0A974NHG2-F1
#
_entry.id   AF-A0A974NHG2-F1
#
_cell.length_a   1.000
_cell.length_b   1.000
_cell.length_c   1.000
_cell.angle_alpha   90.00
_cell.angle_beta   90.00
_cell.angle_gamma   90.00
#
_symmetry.space_group_name_H-M   'P 1'
#
loop_
_entity.id
_entity.type
_entity.pdbx_description
1 polymer ?
#
loop_
_entity_poly.entity_id
_entity_poly.type
_entity_poly.pdbx_seq_one_letter_code
_entity_poly.pdbx_strand_id
1 'polypeptide(L)'
;MVKRTLLELQGTPCIELDDVDTPKQNIMTSRSFGRLTESLYVLHEAIRVHASHGVEKLIKQNSVTSAVMIFLKTNRFRDDLPQYNPSIVILLMIHGRLLRQHSKD
;
A
#
# COMPACT_ATOMS: atom_id res chain seq x y z
N MET A 1 -19.07 -5.02 -12.19
CA MET A 1 -19.14 -3.61 -11.76
C MET A 1 -20.44 -2.92 -12.17
N VAL A 2 -20.86 -2.97 -13.44
CA VAL A 2 -22.06 -2.27 -13.95
C VAL A 2 -23.34 -2.48 -13.12
N LYS A 3 -23.63 -3.70 -12.67
CA LYS A 3 -24.82 -4.00 -11.85
C LYS A 3 -24.84 -3.28 -10.50
N ARG A 4 -23.70 -3.14 -9.83
CA ARG A 4 -23.61 -2.45 -8.52
C ARG A 4 -23.76 -0.94 -8.71
N THR A 5 -23.12 -0.39 -9.74
CA THR A 5 -23.24 1.02 -10.11
C THR A 5 -24.69 1.41 -10.44
N LEU A 6 -25.42 0.56 -11.16
CA LEU A 6 -26.84 0.80 -11.47
C LEU A 6 -27.69 0.87 -10.19
N LEU A 7 -27.49 -0.06 -9.27
CA LEU A 7 -28.24 -0.13 -8.01
C LEU A 7 -27.95 1.06 -7.09
N GLU A 8 -26.69 1.51 -7.02
CA GLU A 8 -26.31 2.73 -6.31
C GLU A 8 -26.94 3.99 -6.91
N LEU A 9 -26.95 4.11 -8.24
CA LEU A 9 -27.64 5.22 -8.92
C LEU A 9 -29.16 5.19 -8.68
N GLN A 10 -29.72 4.03 -8.38
CA GLN A 10 -31.12 3.86 -7.96
C GLN A 10 -31.32 4.06 -6.44
N GLY A 11 -30.29 4.52 -5.71
CA GLY A 11 -30.36 4.82 -4.29
C GLY A 11 -30.22 3.61 -3.38
N THR A 12 -29.86 2.43 -3.91
CA THR A 12 -29.57 1.25 -3.09
C THR A 12 -28.09 1.24 -2.71
N PRO A 13 -27.73 1.48 -1.43
CA PRO A 13 -26.33 1.43 -1.01
C PRO A 13 -25.79 0.02 -1.24
N CYS A 14 -24.73 -0.09 -2.05
CA CYS A 14 -24.12 -1.37 -2.42
C CYS A 14 -22.69 -1.53 -1.90
N ILE A 15 -22.14 -0.48 -1.29
CA ILE A 15 -20.81 -0.41 -0.68
C ILE A 15 -20.99 0.10 0.74
N GLU A 16 -20.69 -0.76 1.70
CA GLU A 16 -20.50 -0.34 3.09
C GLU A 16 -19.19 0.44 3.18
N LEU A 17 -19.25 1.62 3.78
CA LEU A 17 -18.05 2.40 4.06
C LEU A 17 -17.49 1.94 5.41
N ASP A 18 -16.21 1.61 5.44
CA ASP A 18 -15.52 1.34 6.69
C ASP A 18 -15.61 2.57 7.59
N ASP A 19 -15.80 2.35 8.90
CA ASP A 19 -15.73 3.42 9.88
C ASP A 19 -14.34 4.06 9.84
N VAL A 20 -14.29 5.38 10.01
CA VAL A 20 -13.06 6.19 9.97
C VAL A 20 -12.06 5.72 11.03
N ASP A 21 -12.55 5.14 12.13
CA ASP A 21 -11.75 4.61 13.22
C ASP A 21 -11.22 3.18 12.98
N THR A 22 -11.63 2.52 11.89
CA THR A 22 -11.16 1.16 11.57
C THR A 22 -9.66 1.17 11.24
N PRO A 23 -8.82 0.39 11.95
CA PRO A 23 -7.40 0.32 11.65
C PRO A 23 -7.13 -0.19 10.23
N LYS A 24 -6.21 0.48 9.53
CA LYS A 24 -5.84 0.10 8.16
C LYS A 24 -5.18 -1.27 8.16
N GLN A 25 -5.70 -2.17 7.35
CA GLN A 25 -5.11 -3.50 7.11
C GLN A 25 -3.85 -3.44 6.26
N ASN A 26 -3.71 -2.40 5.43
CA ASN A 26 -2.53 -2.15 4.61
C ASN A 26 -2.11 -0.68 4.72
N ILE A 27 -0.82 -0.43 4.95
CA ILE A 27 -0.25 0.91 4.96
C ILE A 27 0.69 1.05 3.77
N MET A 28 0.37 2.00 2.89
CA MET A 28 1.16 2.29 1.69
C MET A 28 1.78 3.69 1.75
N THR A 29 3.02 3.77 1.28
CA THR A 29 3.74 4.99 0.96
C THR A 29 4.30 4.84 -0.45
N SER A 30 3.81 5.64 -1.37
CA SER A 30 4.26 5.62 -2.76
C SER A 30 4.25 7.03 -3.34
N ARG A 31 5.20 7.30 -4.23
CA ARG A 31 5.26 8.54 -4.99
C ARG A 31 5.94 8.26 -6.33
N SER A 32 5.43 8.87 -7.40
CA SER A 32 6.10 8.84 -8.70
C SER A 32 7.38 9.68 -8.68
N PHE A 33 8.40 9.25 -9.42
CA PHE A 33 9.57 10.09 -9.67
C PHE A 33 9.17 11.31 -10.52
N GLY A 34 9.74 12.48 -10.21
CA GLY A 34 9.46 13.71 -10.96
C GLY A 34 10.05 13.72 -12.38
N ARG A 35 10.99 12.82 -12.66
CA ARG A 35 11.59 12.56 -13.97
C ARG A 35 11.91 11.08 -14.10
N LEU A 36 12.03 10.60 -15.34
CA LEU A 36 12.55 9.27 -15.61
C LEU A 36 13.98 9.16 -15.05
N THR A 37 14.29 8.03 -14.42
CA THR A 37 15.59 7.79 -13.79
C THR A 37 15.95 6.32 -13.88
N GLU A 38 17.21 6.06 -14.18
CA GLU A 38 17.84 4.73 -14.14
C GLU A 38 18.85 4.64 -12.98
N SER A 39 18.98 5.71 -12.19
CA SER A 39 19.95 5.78 -11.09
C SER A 39 19.52 4.89 -9.92
N LEU A 40 20.29 3.84 -9.67
CA LEU A 40 20.09 2.98 -8.49
C LEU A 40 20.17 3.78 -7.19
N TYR A 41 21.04 4.79 -7.10
CA TYR A 41 21.15 5.65 -5.93
C TYR A 41 19.80 6.31 -5.58
N VAL A 42 19.16 6.93 -6.59
CA VAL A 42 17.85 7.59 -6.42
C VAL A 42 16.76 6.58 -6.04
N LEU A 43 16.80 5.37 -6.61
CA LEU A 43 15.88 4.30 -6.24
C LEU A 43 16.05 3.86 -4.78
N HIS A 44 17.30 3.66 -4.33
CA HIS A 44 17.59 3.29 -2.95
C HIS A 44 17.16 4.38 -1.96
N GLU A 45 17.39 5.65 -2.28
CA GLU A 45 16.94 6.77 -1.45
C GLU A 45 15.41 6.81 -1.33
N ALA A 46 14.69 6.66 -2.46
CA ALA A 46 13.24 6.62 -2.46
C ALA A 46 12.68 5.47 -1.61
N ILE A 47 13.27 4.27 -1.69
CA ILE A 47 12.89 3.13 -0.86
C ILE A 47 13.08 3.45 0.63
N ARG A 48 14.22 4.03 1.02
CA ARG A 48 14.48 4.40 2.43
C ARG A 48 13.45 5.39 2.95
N VAL A 49 13.16 6.44 2.18
CA VAL A 49 12.17 7.47 2.54
C VAL A 49 10.77 6.86 2.66
N HIS A 50 10.36 6.02 1.71
CA HIS A 50 9.04 5.37 1.75
C HIS A 50 8.92 4.41 2.93
N ALA A 51 9.96 3.63 3.22
CA ALA A 51 10.00 2.74 4.39
C ALA A 51 9.87 3.54 5.70
N SER A 52 10.65 4.61 5.88
CA SER A 52 10.57 5.47 7.08
C SER A 52 9.17 6.05 7.28
N HIS A 53 8.57 6.63 6.23
CA HIS A 53 7.20 7.14 6.32
C HIS A 53 6.16 6.03 6.59
N GLY A 54 6.39 4.82 6.08
CA GLY A 54 5.52 3.66 6.34
C GLY A 54 5.55 3.27 7.81
N VAL A 55 6.75 3.23 8.39
CA VAL A 55 6.97 2.96 9.83
C VAL A 55 6.32 4.05 10.69
N GLU A 56 6.49 5.33 10.36
CA GLU A 56 5.83 6.42 11.10
C GLU A 56 4.30 6.25 11.14
N LYS A 57 3.69 5.82 10.02
CA LYS A 57 2.25 5.53 9.96
C LYS A 57 1.87 4.31 10.80
N LEU A 58 2.67 3.23 10.78
CA LEU A 58 2.46 2.04 11.62
C LEU A 58 2.50 2.39 13.11
N ILE A 59 3.50 3.18 13.52
CA ILE A 59 3.67 3.63 14.92
C ILE A 59 2.47 4.49 15.34
N LYS A 60 2.05 5.45 14.51
CA LYS A 60 0.86 6.29 14.78
C LYS A 60 -0.42 5.46 14.94
N GLN A 61 -0.57 4.37 14.18
CA GLN A 61 -1.69 3.43 14.30
C GLN A 61 -1.49 2.40 15.43
N ASN A 62 -0.36 2.45 16.15
CA ASN A 62 0.01 1.46 17.16
C ASN A 62 -0.10 0.00 16.65
N SER A 63 0.34 -0.22 15.41
CA SER A 63 0.22 -1.48 14.68
C SER A 63 1.59 -2.07 14.34
N VAL A 64 1.63 -3.38 14.07
CA VAL A 64 2.81 -4.10 13.59
C VAL A 64 2.54 -4.68 12.20
N THR A 65 3.59 -5.01 11.45
CA THR A 65 3.47 -5.71 10.16
C THR A 65 4.34 -6.97 10.14
N SER A 66 3.85 -8.02 9.50
CA SER A 66 4.58 -9.26 9.23
C SER A 66 5.23 -9.28 7.85
N ALA A 67 4.92 -8.31 6.98
CA ALA A 67 5.43 -8.26 5.62
C ALA A 67 5.59 -6.82 5.10
N VAL A 68 6.51 -6.66 4.15
CA VAL A 68 6.70 -5.42 3.38
C VAL A 68 6.71 -5.77 1.90
N MET A 69 5.85 -5.10 1.12
CA MET A 69 5.84 -5.21 -0.33
C MET A 69 6.52 -3.98 -0.96
N ILE A 70 7.49 -4.22 -1.83
CA ILE A 70 8.12 -3.19 -2.65
C ILE A 70 7.71 -3.43 -4.10
N PHE A 71 7.29 -2.38 -4.80
CA PHE A 71 6.96 -2.45 -6.22
C PHE A 71 7.56 -1.27 -6.96
N LEU A 72 7.90 -1.50 -8.22
CA LEU A 72 8.37 -0.48 -9.16
C LEU A 72 7.47 -0.50 -10.38
N LYS A 73 7.28 0.65 -11.02
CA LYS A 73 6.57 0.77 -12.30
C LYS A 73 7.30 1.74 -13.21
N THR A 74 7.50 1.35 -14.46
CA THR A 74 7.88 2.27 -15.54
C THR A 74 6.71 3.17 -15.92
N ASN A 75 6.99 4.20 -16.71
CA ASN A 75 5.94 5.09 -17.20
C ASN A 75 5.02 4.36 -18.20
N ARG A 76 3.83 3.98 -17.71
CA ARG A 76 2.79 3.30 -18.50
C ARG A 76 2.21 4.11 -19.67
N PHE A 77 2.52 5.41 -19.74
CA PHE A 77 2.05 6.29 -20.82
C PHE A 77 3.06 6.43 -21.96
N ARG A 78 4.20 5.71 -21.88
CA ARG A 78 5.21 5.63 -22.93
C ARG A 78 5.18 4.26 -23.59
N ASP A 79 4.24 4.09 -24.51
CA ASP A 79 4.09 2.87 -25.29
C ASP A 79 5.27 2.62 -26.24
N ASP A 80 6.08 3.67 -26.48
CA ASP A 80 7.31 3.62 -27.25
C ASP A 80 8.48 2.96 -26.51
N LEU A 81 8.35 2.72 -25.20
CA LEU A 81 9.39 2.11 -24.36
C LEU A 81 8.91 0.79 -23.73
N PRO A 82 9.84 -0.15 -23.47
CA PRO A 82 9.53 -1.37 -22.72
C PRO A 82 8.93 -1.06 -21.35
N GLN A 83 7.87 -1.78 -20.99
CA GLN A 83 7.21 -1.65 -19.71
C GLN A 83 7.75 -2.68 -18.71
N TYR A 84 8.06 -2.23 -17.50
CA TYR A 84 8.60 -3.05 -16.42
C TYR A 84 7.94 -2.70 -15.08
N ASN A 85 7.39 -3.73 -14.43
CA ASN A 85 6.55 -3.55 -13.22
C ASN A 85 6.82 -4.61 -12.14
N PRO A 86 8.06 -4.78 -11.67
CA PRO A 86 8.37 -5.82 -10.70
C PRO A 86 7.77 -5.51 -9.33
N SER A 87 7.52 -6.57 -8.56
CA SER A 87 7.23 -6.46 -7.14
C SER A 87 7.87 -7.60 -6.37
N ILE A 88 8.18 -7.34 -5.11
CA ILE A 88 8.70 -8.32 -4.17
C ILE A 88 8.02 -8.14 -2.81
N VAL A 89 7.78 -9.24 -2.13
CA VAL A 89 7.28 -9.26 -0.75
C VAL A 89 8.38 -9.84 0.14
N ILE A 90 8.73 -9.11 1.19
CA ILE A 90 9.69 -9.50 2.20
C ILE A 90 8.90 -9.80 3.46
N LEU A 91 8.95 -11.05 3.93
CA LEU A 91 8.40 -11.43 5.22
C LEU A 91 9.35 -10.99 6.32
N LEU A 92 8.81 -10.36 7.35
CA LEU A 92 9.56 -9.93 8.52
C LEU A 92 9.39 -10.98 9.62
N MET A 93 10.51 -11.39 10.22
CA MET A 93 10.49 -12.27 11.38
C MET A 93 9.93 -11.50 12.57
N ILE A 94 8.63 -11.64 12.82
CA ILE A 94 8.02 -11.21 14.07
C ILE A 94 8.36 -12.25 15.14
N HIS A 95 9.32 -11.96 16.01
CA HIS A 95 9.48 -12.75 17.23
C HIS A 95 8.19 -12.61 18.02
N GLY A 96 7.50 -13.74 18.24
CA GLY A 96 6.16 -13.79 18.83
C GLY A 96 6.06 -13.00 20.13
N ARG A 97 5.56 -11.77 20.04
CA ARG A 97 5.13 -11.01 21.20
C ARG A 97 3.80 -10.33 20.86
N LEU A 98 2.77 -10.92 21.44
CA LEU A 98 1.36 -10.52 21.47
C LEU A 98 0.64 -10.48 20.11
N LEU A 99 0.03 -11.62 19.80
CA LEU A 99 -1.38 -11.64 19.40
C LEU A 99 -2.16 -10.75 20.40
N ARG A 100 -2.38 -9.47 20.08
CA ARG A 100 -3.56 -8.79 20.61
C ARG A 100 -4.74 -9.43 19.90
N GLN A 101 -5.29 -10.44 20.58
CA GLN A 101 -6.71 -10.73 20.50
C GLN A 101 -7.46 -9.40 20.70
N HIS A 102 -7.94 -8.81 19.61
CA HIS A 102 -9.22 -8.13 19.70
C HIS A 102 -10.26 -9.17 19.32
N SER A 103 -10.65 -9.94 20.34
CA SER A 103 -12.02 -10.39 20.48
C SER A 103 -12.91 -9.18 20.35
N LYS A 104 -13.79 -9.17 19.36
CA LYS A 104 -15.10 -8.51 19.47
C LYS A 104 -16.12 -9.38 18.76
N ASP A 105 -17.11 -9.74 19.56
CA ASP A 105 -18.45 -10.19 19.16
C ASP A 105 -19.08 -9.29 18.10
#